data_AF-A0A7S2D8Y1-F1
#
_entry.id   AF-A0A7S2D8Y1-F1
#
_cell.length_a   1.000
_cell.length_b   1.000
_cell.length_c   1.000
_cell.angle_alpha   90.00
_cell.angle_beta   90.00
_cell.angle_gamma   90.00
#
_symmetry.space_group_name_H-M   'P 1'
#
loop_
_entity.id
_entity.type
_entity.pdbx_description
1 polymer ?
#
loop_
_entity_poly.entity_id
_entity_poly.type
_entity_poly.pdbx_seq_one_letter_code
_entity_poly.pdbx_strand_id
1 'polypeptide(L)'
;EGTAFLLPHLAGVGDAMYLLLTGDNIQAQDLPGGICQRIVPRKELLTEGLAYARTLARSASPTAMAVVKQQAFTLSLRPFPEALEISGKLATSSFGEENPDKAEATSAKDADRDPQFSLYNAALPFLRLAREIFGGLIERAFQ
;
A
#
# COMPACT_ATOMS: atom_id res chain seq x y z
N GLU A 1 -12.85 -16.05 12.75
CA GLU A 1 -11.68 -16.17 13.66
C GLU A 1 -10.49 -15.54 12.95
N GLY A 2 -9.90 -14.47 13.51
CA GLY A 2 -8.89 -13.63 12.83
C GLY A 2 -8.91 -12.17 13.26
N THR A 3 -9.98 -11.73 13.93
CA THR A 3 -10.16 -10.37 14.48
C THR A 3 -9.09 -10.00 15.50
N ALA A 4 -8.68 -10.92 16.38
CA ALA A 4 -7.60 -10.67 17.34
C ALA A 4 -6.22 -10.44 16.67
N PHE A 5 -6.05 -10.87 15.41
CA PHE A 5 -4.88 -10.56 14.61
C PHE A 5 -5.08 -9.29 13.80
N LEU A 6 -6.12 -9.21 12.97
CA LEU A 6 -6.31 -8.11 12.02
C LEU A 6 -6.65 -6.78 12.69
N LEU A 7 -7.48 -6.80 13.73
CA LEU A 7 -8.02 -5.56 14.30
C LEU A 7 -6.93 -4.69 14.95
N PRO A 8 -5.98 -5.22 15.74
CA PRO A 8 -4.86 -4.42 16.24
C PRO A 8 -3.97 -3.83 15.13
N HIS A 9 -3.82 -4.51 14.00
CA HIS A 9 -3.01 -4.03 12.87
C HIS A 9 -3.72 -2.92 12.07
N LEU A 10 -5.06 -2.92 12.07
CA LEU A 10 -5.86 -1.91 11.38
C LEU A 10 -6.14 -0.72 12.29
N ALA A 11 -6.69 -0.95 13.48
CA ALA A 11 -7.18 0.10 14.38
C ALA A 11 -6.17 0.55 15.44
N GLY A 12 -5.01 -0.13 15.55
CA GLY A 12 -4.14 0.01 16.72
C GLY A 12 -4.66 -0.78 17.91
N VAL A 13 -3.77 -1.04 18.90
CA VAL A 13 -4.08 -1.94 20.02
C VAL A 13 -5.19 -1.39 20.92
N GLY A 14 -5.28 -0.08 21.14
CA GLY A 14 -6.28 0.53 22.03
C GLY A 14 -7.71 0.29 21.55
N ASP A 15 -8.03 0.78 20.34
CA ASP A 15 -9.35 0.62 19.73
C ASP A 15 -9.69 -0.85 19.51
N ALA A 16 -8.70 -1.66 19.14
CA ALA A 16 -8.89 -3.10 19.02
C ALA A 16 -9.27 -3.75 20.34
N MET A 17 -8.61 -3.42 21.45
CA MET A 17 -8.93 -3.97 22.76
C MET A 17 -10.32 -3.56 23.23
N TYR A 18 -10.72 -2.31 23.01
CA TYR A 18 -12.08 -1.86 23.30
C TYR A 18 -13.13 -2.72 22.58
N LEU A 19 -12.98 -2.89 21.25
CA LEU A 19 -13.90 -3.69 20.44
C LEU A 19 -13.87 -5.19 20.78
N LEU A 20 -12.68 -5.76 21.00
CA LEU A 20 -12.52 -7.18 21.30
C LEU A 20 -13.06 -7.57 22.67
N LEU A 21 -12.96 -6.69 23.67
CA LEU A 21 -13.40 -6.98 25.03
C LEU A 21 -14.90 -6.68 25.24
N THR A 22 -15.44 -5.66 24.59
CA THR A 22 -16.85 -5.26 24.77
C THR A 22 -17.79 -6.04 23.86
N GLY A 23 -17.36 -6.32 22.62
CA GLY A 23 -18.25 -6.84 21.58
C GLY A 23 -19.33 -5.85 21.15
N ASP A 24 -19.17 -4.55 21.47
CA ASP A 24 -20.16 -3.52 21.16
C ASP A 24 -20.33 -3.34 19.64
N ASN A 25 -21.57 -3.01 19.24
CA ASN A 25 -21.84 -2.59 17.88
C ASN A 25 -21.36 -1.16 17.67
N ILE A 26 -20.47 -0.96 16.69
CA ILE A 26 -19.92 0.34 16.33
C ILE A 26 -20.67 0.93 15.13
N GLN A 27 -20.95 2.24 15.19
CA GLN A 27 -21.54 2.97 14.08
C GLN A 27 -20.44 3.48 13.13
N ALA A 28 -20.82 3.80 11.89
CA ALA A 28 -19.85 4.19 10.86
C ALA A 28 -18.98 5.39 11.29
N GLN A 29 -19.57 6.41 11.92
CA GLN A 29 -18.88 7.63 12.38
C GLN A 29 -17.82 7.40 13.46
N ASP A 30 -17.92 6.28 14.17
CA ASP A 30 -17.03 5.96 15.28
C ASP A 30 -15.95 4.95 14.86
N LEU A 31 -16.01 4.41 13.63
CA LEU A 31 -15.03 3.44 13.15
C LEU A 31 -13.61 4.03 13.17
N PRO A 32 -12.64 3.31 13.75
CA PRO A 32 -11.23 3.70 13.70
C PRO A 32 -10.77 3.96 12.27
N GLY A 33 -9.96 5.00 12.08
CA GLY A 33 -9.51 5.46 10.76
C GLY A 33 -8.74 4.40 9.94
N GLY A 34 -8.11 3.43 10.61
CA GLY A 34 -7.47 2.31 9.91
C GLY A 34 -8.42 1.18 9.50
N ILE A 35 -9.67 1.18 9.96
CA ILE A 35 -10.75 0.33 9.43
C ILE A 35 -11.49 1.06 8.32
N CYS A 36 -11.87 2.33 8.53
CA CYS A 36 -12.59 3.13 7.55
C CYS A 36 -11.89 4.49 7.34
N GLN A 37 -11.40 4.72 6.14
CA GLN A 37 -10.63 5.93 5.84
C GLN A 37 -11.52 7.14 5.54
N ARG A 38 -12.78 6.91 5.12
CA ARG A 38 -13.71 7.98 4.73
C ARG A 38 -15.15 7.50 4.79
N ILE A 39 -16.01 8.35 5.37
CA ILE A 39 -17.43 8.13 5.50
C ILE A 39 -18.15 9.08 4.56
N VAL A 40 -19.09 8.56 3.78
CA VAL A 40 -19.86 9.33 2.80
C VAL A 40 -21.33 8.92 2.87
N PRO A 41 -22.27 9.79 2.43
CA PRO A 41 -23.67 9.39 2.29
C PRO A 41 -23.81 8.13 1.45
N ARG A 42 -24.69 7.20 1.86
CA ARG A 42 -24.88 5.91 1.18
C ARG A 42 -25.10 6.04 -0.34
N LYS A 43 -25.85 7.06 -0.76
CA LYS A 43 -26.14 7.36 -2.17
C LYS A 43 -24.91 7.78 -2.99
N GLU A 44 -23.86 8.24 -2.32
CA GLU A 44 -22.62 8.74 -2.93
C GLU A 44 -21.47 7.70 -2.90
N LEU A 45 -21.63 6.59 -2.19
CA LEU A 45 -20.57 5.59 -1.97
C LEU A 45 -19.86 5.15 -3.26
N LEU A 46 -20.63 4.80 -4.30
CA LEU A 46 -20.06 4.35 -5.57
C LEU A 46 -19.35 5.49 -6.30
N THR A 47 -19.97 6.68 -6.34
CA THR A 47 -19.41 7.86 -6.99
C THR A 47 -18.08 8.25 -6.36
N GLU A 48 -18.04 8.30 -5.03
CA GLU A 48 -16.86 8.67 -4.25
C GLU A 48 -15.75 7.61 -4.29
N GLY A 49 -16.12 6.32 -4.32
CA GLY A 49 -15.17 5.23 -4.50
C GLY A 49 -14.53 5.24 -5.89
N LEU A 50 -15.31 5.46 -6.94
CA LEU A 50 -14.80 5.57 -8.30
C LEU A 50 -13.96 6.84 -8.51
N ALA A 51 -14.35 7.96 -7.91
CA ALA A 51 -13.55 9.19 -7.94
C ALA A 51 -12.16 8.95 -7.34
N TYR A 52 -12.09 8.29 -6.18
CA TYR A 52 -10.82 7.92 -5.54
C TYR A 52 -9.98 6.98 -6.42
N ALA A 53 -10.59 5.93 -6.98
CA ALA A 53 -9.90 4.99 -7.87
C ALA A 53 -9.34 5.68 -9.12
N ARG A 54 -10.11 6.63 -9.71
CA ARG A 54 -9.65 7.43 -10.86
C ARG A 54 -8.48 8.34 -10.48
N THR A 55 -8.50 8.93 -9.30
CA THR A 55 -7.35 9.72 -8.81
C THR A 55 -6.10 8.85 -8.77
N LEU A 56 -6.16 7.67 -8.13
CA LEU A 56 -5.02 6.75 -8.08
C LEU A 56 -4.54 6.34 -9.48
N ALA A 57 -5.47 5.99 -10.38
CA ALA A 57 -5.14 5.58 -11.74
C ALA A 57 -4.50 6.71 -12.57
N ARG A 58 -4.82 7.98 -12.29
CA ARG A 58 -4.28 9.15 -13.00
C ARG A 58 -2.93 9.61 -12.46
N SER A 59 -2.77 9.60 -11.13
CA SER A 59 -1.65 10.29 -10.49
C SER A 59 -0.55 9.37 -9.97
N ALA A 60 -0.77 8.06 -9.90
CA ALA A 60 0.18 7.14 -9.28
C ALA A 60 0.70 6.09 -10.27
N SER A 61 2.01 5.82 -10.21
CA SER A 61 2.62 4.74 -10.98
C SER A 61 2.00 3.39 -10.55
N PRO A 62 1.42 2.61 -11.50
CA PRO A 62 0.88 1.27 -11.19
C PRO A 62 1.95 0.35 -10.60
N THR A 63 3.18 0.50 -11.09
CA THR A 63 4.37 -0.24 -10.69
C THR A 63 4.77 0.09 -9.25
N ALA A 64 4.84 1.38 -8.91
CA ALA A 64 5.15 1.83 -7.56
C ALA A 64 4.04 1.44 -6.57
N MET A 65 2.76 1.60 -6.94
CA MET A 65 1.63 1.18 -6.10
C MET A 65 1.71 -0.32 -5.76
N ALA A 66 2.04 -1.18 -6.73
CA ALA A 66 2.19 -2.60 -6.49
C ALA A 66 3.30 -2.91 -5.47
N VAL A 67 4.47 -2.30 -5.62
CA VAL A 67 5.63 -2.52 -4.73
C VAL A 67 5.38 -1.96 -3.33
N VAL A 68 4.80 -0.76 -3.21
CA VAL A 68 4.43 -0.16 -1.91
C VAL A 68 3.40 -1.04 -1.19
N LYS A 69 2.37 -1.51 -1.90
CA LYS A 69 1.36 -2.42 -1.34
C LYS A 69 2.00 -3.71 -0.83
N GLN A 70 2.92 -4.29 -1.60
CA GLN A 70 3.62 -5.52 -1.22
C GLN A 70 4.52 -5.32 0.00
N GLN A 71 5.24 -4.20 0.07
CA GLN A 71 6.03 -3.82 1.25
C GLN A 71 5.16 -3.70 2.49
N ALA A 72 4.05 -2.97 2.42
CA ALA A 72 3.15 -2.77 3.56
C ALA A 72 2.62 -4.09 4.15
N PHE A 73 2.24 -5.04 3.29
CA PHE A 73 1.72 -6.34 3.75
C PHE A 73 2.81 -7.31 4.21
N THR A 74 4.01 -7.26 3.63
CA THR A 74 5.02 -8.30 3.89
C THR A 74 6.00 -7.88 4.99
N LEU A 75 6.40 -6.61 5.01
CA LEU A 75 7.44 -6.13 5.95
C LEU A 75 6.90 -5.90 7.36
N SER A 76 5.59 -5.70 7.51
CA SER A 76 4.93 -5.58 8.82
C SER A 76 5.04 -6.84 9.68
N LEU A 77 5.33 -7.99 9.06
CA LEU A 77 5.51 -9.28 9.73
C LEU A 77 6.99 -9.66 9.94
N ARG A 78 7.92 -8.73 9.71
CA ARG A 78 9.37 -8.98 9.78
C ARG A 78 10.02 -8.20 10.92
N PRO A 79 11.17 -8.67 11.44
CA PRO A 79 12.00 -7.87 12.33
C PRO A 79 12.35 -6.52 11.70
N PHE A 80 12.31 -5.46 12.49
CA PHE A 80 12.53 -4.09 12.00
C PHE A 80 13.85 -3.90 11.20
N PRO A 81 15.01 -4.46 11.62
CA PRO A 81 16.24 -4.32 10.84
C PRO A 81 16.14 -4.92 9.43
N GLU A 82 15.51 -6.09 9.31
CA GLU A 82 15.30 -6.76 8.01
C GLU A 82 14.33 -5.95 7.13
N ALA A 83 13.23 -5.48 7.71
CA ALA A 83 12.25 -4.65 7.02
C ALA A 83 12.87 -3.34 6.50
N LEU A 84 13.72 -2.70 7.30
CA LEU A 84 14.42 -1.47 6.93
C LEU A 84 15.41 -1.70 5.79
N GLU A 85 16.18 -2.79 5.84
CA GLU A 85 17.13 -3.14 4.78
C GLU A 85 16.42 -3.40 3.45
N ILE A 86 15.35 -4.19 3.46
CA ILE A 86 14.55 -4.47 2.24
C ILE A 86 13.95 -3.19 1.67
N SER A 87 13.33 -2.37 2.53
CA SER A 87 12.73 -1.09 2.13
C SER A 87 13.78 -0.15 1.50
N GLY A 88 14.98 -0.06 2.10
CA GLY A 88 16.08 0.75 1.58
C GLY A 88 16.59 0.29 0.20
N LYS A 89 16.68 -1.02 -0.02
CA LYS A 89 17.04 -1.60 -1.34
C LYS A 89 16.00 -1.25 -2.40
N LEU A 90 14.71 -1.40 -2.08
CA LEU A 90 13.61 -1.08 -2.98
C LEU A 90 13.52 0.41 -3.29
N ALA A 91 13.73 1.27 -2.30
CA ALA A 91 13.77 2.72 -2.49
C ALA A 91 14.94 3.13 -3.40
N THR A 92 16.15 2.61 -3.16
CA THR A 92 17.30 2.90 -4.02
C THR A 92 17.02 2.53 -5.48
N SER A 93 16.44 1.35 -5.73
CA SER A 93 16.12 0.91 -7.09
C SER A 93 14.96 1.70 -7.72
N SER A 94 13.98 2.16 -6.94
CA SER A 94 12.87 2.94 -7.49
C SER A 94 13.27 4.35 -7.92
N PHE A 95 14.32 4.93 -7.32
CA PHE A 95 14.87 6.23 -7.72
C PHE A 95 16.01 6.16 -8.74
N GLY A 96 16.40 4.95 -9.18
CA GLY A 96 17.43 4.75 -10.20
C GLY A 96 17.05 5.35 -11.56
N GLU A 97 18.06 5.74 -12.34
CA GLU A 97 17.88 6.32 -13.69
C GLU A 97 17.27 5.32 -14.68
N GLU A 98 17.40 4.03 -14.41
CA GLU A 98 16.81 2.94 -15.17
C GLU A 98 15.29 2.78 -14.95
N ASN A 99 14.68 3.55 -14.04
CA ASN A 99 13.25 3.52 -13.79
C ASN A 99 12.49 4.56 -14.64
N PRO A 100 11.75 4.14 -15.69
CA PRO A 100 11.01 5.07 -16.54
C PRO A 100 9.88 5.79 -15.79
N ASP A 101 9.31 5.19 -14.74
CA ASP A 101 8.26 5.84 -13.94
C ASP A 101 8.86 6.99 -13.11
N LYS A 102 10.12 6.90 -12.68
CA LYS A 102 10.82 8.03 -12.05
C LYS A 102 11.03 9.17 -13.05
N ALA A 103 11.52 8.84 -14.25
CA ALA A 103 11.75 9.82 -15.30
C ALA A 103 10.46 10.55 -15.70
N GLU A 104 9.36 9.81 -15.87
CA GLU A 104 8.05 10.40 -16.18
C GLU A 104 7.50 11.24 -15.02
N ALA A 105 7.61 10.77 -13.78
CA ALA A 105 7.17 11.55 -12.62
C ALA A 105 7.91 12.89 -12.50
N THR A 106 9.22 12.89 -12.75
CA THR A 106 10.02 14.13 -12.80
C THR A 106 9.58 15.02 -13.96
N SER A 107 9.47 14.47 -15.18
CA SER A 107 9.05 15.24 -16.36
C SER A 107 7.67 15.87 -16.21
N ALA A 108 6.70 15.11 -15.69
CA ALA A 108 5.33 15.59 -15.49
C ALA A 108 5.27 16.73 -14.47
N LYS A 109 6.03 16.60 -13.37
CA LYS A 109 6.16 17.63 -12.35
C LYS A 109 6.78 18.91 -12.91
N ASP A 110 7.87 18.79 -13.68
CA ASP A 110 8.56 19.93 -14.27
C ASP A 110 7.69 20.67 -15.31
N ALA A 111 6.78 19.93 -15.96
CA ALA A 111 5.86 20.45 -16.96
C ALA A 111 4.45 20.81 -16.41
N ASP A 112 4.25 20.77 -15.09
CA ASP A 112 2.96 21.04 -14.42
C ASP A 112 1.76 20.31 -15.06
N ARG A 113 1.95 19.01 -15.34
CA ARG A 113 0.95 18.13 -15.96
C ARG A 113 0.77 16.85 -15.15
N ASP A 114 -0.35 16.17 -15.38
CA ASP A 114 -0.53 14.81 -14.89
C ASP A 114 0.52 13.85 -15.52
N PRO A 115 1.04 12.89 -14.75
CA PRO A 115 1.96 11.89 -15.27
C PRO A 115 1.25 10.89 -16.19
N GLN A 116 1.97 10.45 -17.22
CA GLN A 116 1.54 9.46 -18.19
C GLN A 116 2.34 8.17 -17.97
N PHE A 117 2.05 7.49 -16.85
CA PHE A 117 2.70 6.22 -16.56
C PHE A 117 2.31 5.15 -17.57
N SER A 118 3.26 4.28 -17.90
CA SER A 118 2.97 3.08 -18.66
C SER A 118 2.11 2.12 -17.84
N LEU A 119 1.45 1.19 -18.52
CA LEU A 119 0.80 0.06 -17.86
C LEU A 119 1.82 -0.72 -17.01
N TYR A 120 1.33 -1.41 -15.98
CA TYR A 120 2.14 -2.24 -15.11
C TYR A 120 3.08 -3.16 -15.91
N ASN A 121 4.39 -3.00 -15.68
CA ASN A 121 5.42 -3.76 -16.39
C ASN A 121 6.34 -4.48 -15.38
N ALA A 122 6.17 -5.79 -15.26
CA ALA A 122 6.93 -6.61 -14.33
C ALA A 122 8.42 -6.80 -14.69
N ALA A 123 8.85 -6.37 -15.87
CA ALA A 123 10.25 -6.43 -16.28
C ALA A 123 11.09 -5.24 -15.77
N LEU A 124 10.47 -4.20 -15.21
CA LEU A 124 11.19 -3.04 -14.70
C LEU A 124 12.17 -3.44 -13.60
N PRO A 125 13.41 -2.87 -13.58
CA PRO A 125 14.47 -3.29 -12.66
C PRO A 125 14.03 -3.36 -11.18
N PHE A 126 13.36 -2.30 -10.69
CA PHE A 126 12.91 -2.27 -9.30
C PHE A 126 11.78 -3.28 -8.99
N LEU A 127 10.94 -3.61 -9.97
CA LEU A 127 9.91 -4.63 -9.81
C LEU A 127 10.50 -6.03 -9.83
N ARG A 128 11.50 -6.29 -10.68
CA ARG A 128 12.25 -7.56 -10.65
C ARG A 128 12.89 -7.77 -9.29
N LEU A 129 13.57 -6.76 -8.77
CA LEU A 129 14.15 -6.79 -7.42
C LEU A 129 13.08 -7.07 -6.36
N ALA A 130 11.93 -6.39 -6.42
CA ALA A 130 10.81 -6.65 -5.51
C ALA A 130 10.34 -8.11 -5.59
N ARG A 131 10.16 -8.65 -6.80
CA ARG A 131 9.71 -10.04 -6.99
C ARG A 131 10.73 -11.05 -6.47
N GLU A 132 12.02 -10.81 -6.67
CA GLU A 132 13.08 -11.68 -6.15
C GLU A 132 13.09 -11.68 -4.62
N ILE A 133 13.09 -10.50 -3.99
CA ILE A 133 13.07 -10.37 -2.53
C ILE A 133 11.83 -11.04 -1.95
N PHE A 134 10.65 -10.67 -2.44
CA PHE A 134 9.39 -11.16 -1.86
C PHE A 134 9.09 -12.61 -2.24
N GLY A 135 9.51 -13.08 -3.42
CA GLY A 135 9.44 -14.49 -3.79
C GLY A 135 10.24 -15.37 -2.83
N GLY A 136 11.50 -15.00 -2.58
CA GLY A 136 12.34 -15.73 -1.62
C GLY A 136 11.86 -15.61 -0.16
N LEU A 137 11.08 -14.59 0.19
CA LEU A 137 10.46 -14.48 1.51
C LEU A 137 9.25 -15.41 1.69
N ILE A 138 8.50 -15.67 0.61
CA ILE A 138 7.39 -16.62 0.61
C ILE A 138 7.94 -18.05 0.74
N GLU A 139 8.95 -18.41 -0.06
CA GLU A 139 9.55 -19.75 -0.01
C GLU A 139 10.10 -20.10 1.38
N ARG A 140 10.76 -19.14 2.05
CA ARG A 140 11.27 -19.32 3.42
C ARG A 140 10.20 -19.38 4.50
N ALA A 141 8.97 -18.93 4.24
CA ALA A 141 7.89 -19.00 5.21
C ALA A 141 7.23 -20.40 5.27
N PHE A 142 7.49 -21.25 4.27
CA PHE A 142 6.96 -22.62 4.16
C PHE A 142 8.02 -23.72 4.33
N GLN A 143 9.23 -23.35 4.73
CA GLN A 143 10.31 -24.24 5.18
C GLN A 143 10.36 -24.23 6.71
#